data_AF-A0A0D0BQS4-F1
#
_entry.id   AF-A0A0D0BQS4-F1
#
_cell.length_a   1.000
_cell.length_b   1.000
_cell.length_c   1.000
_cell.angle_alpha   90.00
_cell.angle_beta   90.00
_cell.angle_gamma   90.00
#
_symmetry.space_group_name_H-M   'P 1'
#
loop_
_entity.id
_entity.type
_entity.pdbx_description
1 polymer ?
#
loop_
_entity_poly.entity_id
_entity_poly.type
_entity_poly.pdbx_seq_one_letter_code
_entity_poly.pdbx_strand_id
1 'polypeptide(L)'
;EILPCGVPNLVYQSAEDFRALDFKITVEQEALDHVRRLYIKPSHVVSDLVPQPLGECINCCYLDLGCPIVTRRSVWDIYLLLLDMLQTPSVDLPPFIRLLASRRRQRRFCSFAG
;
A
#
# COMPACT_ATOMS: atom_id res chain seq x y z
N GLU A 1 13.74 -17.49 -25.50
CA GLU A 1 13.45 -16.22 -24.81
C GLU A 1 13.59 -16.43 -23.30
N ILE A 2 14.20 -15.49 -22.59
CA ILE A 2 14.35 -15.55 -21.13
C ILE A 2 13.45 -14.45 -20.57
N LEU A 3 12.15 -14.72 -20.46
CA LEU A 3 11.26 -13.85 -19.70
C LEU A 3 11.42 -14.19 -18.21
N PRO A 4 11.48 -13.18 -17.31
CA PRO A 4 11.49 -13.42 -15.88
C PRO A 4 10.16 -14.04 -15.46
N CYS A 5 10.15 -15.36 -15.32
CA CYS A 5 9.02 -16.12 -14.80
C CYS A 5 9.12 -16.13 -13.26
N GLY A 6 8.39 -15.24 -12.58
CA GLY A 6 8.38 -15.25 -11.12
C GLY A 6 7.82 -13.97 -10.51
N VAL A 7 7.65 -13.96 -9.19
CA VAL A 7 7.25 -12.74 -8.46
C VAL A 7 8.36 -11.70 -8.63
N PRO A 8 8.08 -10.48 -9.13
CA PRO A 8 9.12 -9.51 -9.47
C PRO A 8 10.11 -9.23 -8.33
N ASN A 9 9.64 -9.15 -7.08
CA ASN A 9 10.52 -8.97 -5.93
C ASN A 9 11.46 -10.15 -5.67
N LEU A 10 11.03 -11.38 -5.92
CA LEU A 10 11.86 -12.57 -5.74
C LEU A 10 12.88 -12.69 -6.88
N VAL A 11 12.47 -12.40 -8.12
CA VAL A 11 13.40 -12.34 -9.27
C VAL A 11 14.42 -11.22 -9.07
N TYR A 12 14.00 -10.07 -8.54
CA TYR A 12 14.90 -8.97 -8.21
C TYR A 12 15.86 -9.36 -7.09
N GLN A 13 15.45 -10.09 -6.06
CA GLN A 13 16.36 -10.43 -4.95
C GLN A 13 17.28 -11.62 -5.27
N SER A 14 16.81 -12.55 -6.10
CA SER A 14 17.44 -13.86 -6.30
C SER A 14 17.25 -14.33 -7.75
N ALA A 15 17.78 -13.57 -8.72
CA ALA A 15 17.60 -13.83 -10.15
C ALA A 15 18.10 -15.23 -10.60
N GLU A 16 19.14 -15.73 -9.94
CA GLU A 16 19.76 -17.05 -10.18
C GLU A 16 18.75 -18.19 -10.04
N ASP A 17 17.85 -18.10 -9.06
CA ASP A 17 16.80 -19.11 -8.79
C ASP A 17 15.73 -19.17 -9.90
N PHE A 18 15.64 -18.12 -10.72
CA PHE A 18 14.63 -17.98 -11.77
C PHE A 18 15.22 -18.11 -13.18
N ARG A 19 16.45 -18.64 -13.30
CA ARG A 19 17.19 -18.74 -14.57
C ARG A 19 17.23 -17.39 -15.32
N ALA A 20 17.20 -16.29 -14.55
CA ALA A 20 17.21 -14.93 -15.05
C ALA A 20 18.60 -14.33 -14.84
N LEU A 21 19.04 -13.53 -15.81
CA LEU A 21 20.29 -12.78 -15.68
C LEU A 21 20.02 -11.50 -14.87
N ASP A 22 20.89 -11.20 -13.92
CA ASP A 22 20.83 -9.96 -13.16
C ASP A 22 21.53 -8.84 -13.93
N PHE A 23 20.74 -7.88 -14.41
CA PHE A 23 21.22 -6.68 -15.11
C PHE A 23 21.12 -5.42 -14.24
N LYS A 24 21.01 -5.55 -12.92
CA LYS A 24 20.93 -4.38 -12.03
C LYS A 24 22.16 -3.49 -12.20
N ILE A 25 21.88 -2.22 -12.48
CA ILE A 25 22.88 -1.16 -12.38
C ILE A 25 22.89 -0.73 -10.91
N THR A 26 24.01 -0.98 -10.23
CA THR A 26 24.22 -0.47 -8.87
C THR A 26 24.39 1.04 -8.93
N VAL A 27 23.46 1.77 -8.34
CA VAL A 27 23.55 3.23 -8.19
C VAL A 27 24.08 3.52 -6.80
N GLU A 28 25.06 4.43 -6.70
CA GLU A 28 25.58 4.91 -5.43
C GLU A 28 24.45 5.50 -4.56
N GLN A 29 24.45 5.17 -3.27
CA GLN A 29 23.37 5.60 -2.37
C GLN A 29 23.32 7.12 -2.25
N GLU A 30 24.48 7.77 -2.33
CA GLU A 30 24.67 9.22 -2.33
C GLU A 30 23.98 9.87 -3.53
N ALA A 31 24.06 9.24 -4.71
CA ALA A 31 23.39 9.73 -5.91
C ALA A 31 21.86 9.61 -5.79
N LEU A 32 21.36 8.51 -5.24
CA LEU A 32 19.93 8.35 -4.96
C LEU A 32 19.44 9.39 -3.95
N ASP A 33 20.20 9.64 -2.88
CA ASP A 33 19.84 10.62 -1.87
C ASP A 33 19.88 12.05 -2.41
N HIS A 34 20.82 12.36 -3.31
CA HIS A 34 20.86 13.63 -4.03
C HIS A 34 19.61 13.83 -4.89
N VAL A 35 19.24 12.85 -5.71
CA VAL A 35 18.02 12.90 -6.55
C VAL A 35 16.77 13.01 -5.69
N ARG A 36 16.69 12.27 -4.58
CA ARG A 36 15.58 12.39 -3.62
C ARG A 36 15.46 13.81 -3.07
N ARG A 37 16.56 14.43 -2.62
CA ARG A 37 16.51 15.82 -2.13
C ARG A 37 16.14 16.82 -3.23
N LEU A 38 16.57 16.55 -4.46
CA LEU A 38 16.33 17.44 -5.60
C LEU A 38 14.87 17.42 -6.05
N TYR A 39 14.24 16.24 -6.10
CA TYR A 39 12.91 16.05 -6.69
C TYR A 39 11.80 15.76 -5.68
N ILE A 40 12.12 15.16 -4.54
CA ILE A 40 11.13 14.81 -3.51
C ILE A 40 11.13 15.94 -2.48
N LYS A 41 10.16 16.85 -2.61
CA LYS A 41 9.83 17.77 -1.52
C LYS A 41 9.03 16.99 -0.48
N PRO A 42 9.54 16.79 0.75
CA PRO A 42 8.83 16.01 1.77
C PRO A 42 7.47 16.64 2.14
N SER A 43 7.31 17.95 1.99
CA SER A 43 6.05 18.69 2.19
C SER A 43 5.12 18.71 0.98
N HIS A 44 5.40 17.93 -0.06
CA HIS A 44 4.53 17.87 -1.22
C HIS A 44 3.25 17.10 -0.88
N VAL A 45 2.08 17.67 -1.17
CA VAL A 45 0.76 17.05 -0.93
C VAL A 45 0.56 15.68 -1.60
N VAL A 46 1.37 15.32 -2.61
CA VAL A 46 1.36 13.96 -3.20
C VAL A 46 1.94 12.92 -2.22
N SER A 47 2.78 13.35 -1.28
CA SER A 47 3.30 12.50 -0.20
C SER A 47 2.22 12.17 0.85
N ASP A 48 1.15 12.97 0.93
CA ASP A 48 -0.01 12.73 1.79
C ASP A 48 -0.97 11.72 1.13
N LEU A 49 -0.49 10.49 0.96
CA LEU A 49 -1.24 9.40 0.31
C LEU A 49 -2.52 9.01 1.07
N VAL A 50 -2.56 9.31 2.37
CA VAL A 50 -3.70 9.09 3.23
C VAL A 50 -4.09 10.44 3.83
N PRO A 51 -5.33 10.93 3.61
CA PRO A 51 -5.81 12.12 4.29
C PRO A 51 -5.60 11.98 5.79
N GLN A 52 -4.99 12.97 6.43
CA GLN A 52 -4.62 12.91 7.85
C GLN A 52 -5.75 12.39 8.77
N PRO A 53 -7.02 12.80 8.62
CA PRO A 53 -8.12 12.27 9.45
C PRO A 53 -8.35 10.76 9.31
N LEU A 54 -8.12 10.20 8.11
CA LEU A 54 -8.20 8.76 7.90
C LEU A 54 -7.00 8.05 8.54
N GLY A 55 -5.81 8.65 8.47
CA GLY A 55 -4.61 8.11 9.13
C GLY A 55 -4.77 8.02 10.64
N GLU A 56 -5.31 9.06 11.27
CA GLU A 56 -5.62 9.08 12.71
C GLU A 56 -6.61 7.97 13.09
N CYS A 57 -7.67 7.79 12.30
CA CYS A 57 -8.66 6.74 12.52
C CYS A 57 -8.06 5.33 12.39
N ILE A 58 -7.26 5.07 11.36
CA ILE A 58 -6.54 3.80 11.20
C ILE A 58 -5.61 3.55 12.38
N ASN A 59 -4.92 4.59 12.86
CA ASN A 59 -4.00 4.48 13.99
C ASN A 59 -4.73 4.12 15.29
N CYS A 60 -5.89 4.72 15.56
CA CYS A 60 -6.75 4.33 16.69
C CYS A 60 -7.14 2.85 16.60
N CYS A 61 -7.66 2.41 15.45
CA CYS A 61 -8.00 1.01 15.23
C CYS A 61 -6.79 0.08 15.41
N TYR A 62 -5.60 0.49 14.98
CA TYR A 62 -4.38 -0.32 15.11
C TYR A 62 -3.90 -0.43 16.56
N LEU A 63 -4.06 0.65 17.35
CA LEU A 63 -3.82 0.64 18.79
C LEU A 63 -4.82 -0.29 19.50
N ASP A 64 -6.10 -0.26 19.13
CA ASP A 64 -7.14 -1.13 19.68
C ASP A 64 -6.88 -2.62 19.41
N LEU A 65 -6.23 -2.94 18.28
CA LEU A 65 -5.76 -4.29 17.95
C LEU A 65 -4.51 -4.72 18.76
N GLY A 66 -3.95 -3.84 19.60
CA GLY A 66 -2.75 -4.12 20.39
C GLY A 66 -1.45 -4.02 19.61
N CYS A 67 -1.42 -3.25 18.52
CA CYS A 67 -0.22 -3.04 17.68
C CYS A 67 0.45 -4.36 17.21
N PRO A 68 -0.29 -5.23 16.49
CA PRO A 68 0.23 -6.53 16.07
C PRO A 68 1.44 -6.39 15.13
N ILE A 69 2.46 -7.24 15.31
CA ILE A 69 3.67 -7.18 14.47
C ILE A 69 3.32 -7.47 13.00
N VAL A 70 3.64 -6.53 12.11
CA VAL A 70 3.44 -6.66 10.67
C VAL A 70 4.59 -7.46 10.07
N THR A 71 4.28 -8.67 9.60
CA THR A 71 5.20 -9.54 8.85
C THR A 71 4.59 -9.82 7.48
N ARG A 72 5.38 -10.38 6.55
CA ARG A 72 4.86 -10.78 5.23
C ARG A 72 3.68 -11.75 5.31
N ARG A 73 3.57 -12.53 6.39
CA ARG A 73 2.48 -13.49 6.60
C ARG A 73 1.27 -12.84 7.27
N SER A 74 1.48 -11.93 8.23
CA SER A 74 0.41 -11.28 9.01
C SER A 74 -0.13 -9.99 8.42
N VAL A 75 0.58 -9.36 7.47
CA VAL A 75 0.20 -8.04 6.91
C VAL A 75 -1.21 -8.04 6.32
N TRP A 76 -1.61 -9.11 5.65
CA TRP A 76 -2.93 -9.19 5.04
C TRP A 76 -4.03 -9.38 6.08
N ASP A 77 -3.79 -10.22 7.08
CA ASP A 77 -4.75 -10.46 8.16
C ASP A 77 -4.96 -9.21 9.00
N ILE A 78 -3.87 -8.52 9.36
CA ILE A 78 -3.92 -7.23 10.07
C ILE A 78 -4.69 -6.18 9.25
N TYR A 79 -4.44 -6.13 7.93
CA TYR A 79 -5.17 -5.22 7.04
C TYR A 79 -6.67 -5.52 7.02
N LEU A 80 -7.07 -6.79 6.93
CA LEU A 80 -8.47 -7.18 6.92
C LEU A 80 -9.17 -6.87 8.25
N LEU A 81 -8.50 -7.08 9.38
CA LEU A 81 -9.01 -6.70 10.70
C LEU A 81 -9.23 -5.19 10.81
N LEU A 82 -8.25 -4.39 10.42
CA LEU A 82 -8.39 -2.93 10.37
C LEU A 82 -9.54 -2.50 9.46
N LEU A 83 -9.66 -3.13 8.29
CA LEU A 83 -10.71 -2.82 7.33
C LEU A 83 -12.11 -3.11 7.89
N ASP A 84 -12.30 -4.23 8.59
CA ASP A 84 -13.57 -4.61 9.22
C ASP A 84 -13.96 -3.60 10.31
N MET A 85 -13.02 -3.21 11.17
CA MET A 85 -13.26 -2.20 12.19
C MET A 85 -13.65 -0.84 11.57
N LEU A 86 -12.98 -0.41 10.51
CA LEU A 86 -13.30 0.85 9.81
C LEU A 86 -14.64 0.81 9.05
N GLN A 87 -15.14 -0.38 8.70
CA GLN A 87 -16.44 -0.56 8.07
C GLN A 87 -17.59 -0.64 9.09
N THR A 88 -17.27 -0.84 10.37
CA THR A 88 -18.25 -0.92 11.45
C THR A 88 -18.87 0.46 11.69
N PRO A 89 -20.21 0.57 11.81
CA PRO A 89 -20.91 1.86 11.90
C PRO A 89 -20.62 2.68 13.16
N SER A 90 -19.85 2.16 14.12
CA SER A 90 -19.45 2.83 15.35
C SER A 90 -18.22 3.72 15.20
N VAL A 91 -17.48 3.64 14.08
CA VAL A 91 -16.29 4.46 13.85
C VAL A 91 -16.70 5.77 13.19
N ASP A 92 -16.52 6.87 13.90
CA ASP A 92 -16.79 8.24 13.42
C ASP A 92 -15.77 8.67 12.35
N LEU A 93 -15.92 8.12 11.15
CA LEU A 93 -15.16 8.56 9.99
C LEU A 93 -15.71 9.89 9.45
N PRO A 94 -14.84 10.84 9.09
CA PRO A 94 -15.26 12.06 8.42
C PRO A 94 -16.13 11.77 7.19
N PRO A 95 -17.23 12.52 6.96
CA PRO A 95 -18.20 12.26 5.89
C PRO A 95 -17.57 12.13 4.49
N PHE A 96 -16.49 12.86 4.22
CA PHE A 96 -15.79 12.82 2.94
C PHE A 96 -15.09 11.49 2.66
N ILE A 97 -14.61 10.77 3.69
CA ILE A 97 -14.03 9.44 3.51
C ILE A 97 -15.13 8.41 3.23
N ARG A 98 -16.29 8.52 3.89
CA ARG A 98 -17.46 7.67 3.60
C ARG A 98 -17.92 7.84 2.14
N LEU A 99 -17.84 9.07 1.60
CA LEU A 99 -18.11 9.36 0.19
C LEU A 99 -17.08 8.74 -0.78
N LEU A 100 -15.80 8.67 -0.41
CA LEU A 100 -14.79 7.97 -1.21
C LEU A 100 -15.00 6.45 -1.22
N ALA A 101 -15.45 5.88 -0.09
CA ALA A 101 -15.76 4.46 0.03
C ALA A 101 -17.02 4.07 -0.77
N SER A 102 -18.07 4.90 -0.77
CA SER A 102 -19.32 4.64 -1.51
C SER A 102 -19.14 4.67 -3.03
N ARG A 103 -18.23 5.50 -3.55
CA ARG A 103 -17.89 5.54 -5.00
C ARG A 103 -17.28 4.24 -5.52
N ARG A 104 -16.62 3.43 -4.68
CA ARG A 104 -16.08 2.11 -5.08
C ARG A 104 -17.16 1.03 -5.17
N ARG A 105 -18.26 1.12 -4.38
CA ARG A 105 -19.39 0.17 -4.47
C ARG A 105 -20.22 0.36 -5.74
N GLN A 106 -20.39 1.59 -6.22
CA GLN A 106 -21.19 1.86 -7.42
C GLN A 106 -20.57 1.25 -8.70
N ARG A 107 -19.24 1.05 -8.75
CA ARG A 107 -18.56 0.43 -9.91
C ARG A 107 -18.74 -1.09 -10.01
N ARG A 108 -19.30 -1.77 -9.00
CA ARG A 108 -19.61 -3.21 -9.06
C ARG A 108 -21.05 -3.53 -9.45
N PHE A 109 -21.92 -2.53 -9.62
CA PHE A 109 -23.35 -2.75 -9.91
C PHE A 109 -23.77 -2.41 -11.35
N CYS A 110 -22.81 -2.30 -12.27
CA CYS A 110 -23.08 -2.34 -13.71
C CYS A 110 -22.33 -3.52 -14.32
N SER A 111 -22.91 -4.71 -14.26
CA SER A 111 -22.54 -5.83 -15.13
C SER A 111 -23.81 -6.57 -15.53
N PHE A 112 -24.20 -6.32 -16.79
CA PHE A 112 -24.92 -7.18 -17.71
C PHE A 112 -26.20 -7.88 -17.20
N ALA A 113 -27.34 -7.22 -17.41
CA ALA A 113 -28.55 -7.90 -17.82
C ALA A 113 -28.63 -7.78 -19.35
N GLY A 114 -28.39 -8.90 -20.03
CA GLY A 114 -28.61 -9.13 -21.45
C GLY A 114 -29.05 -10.58 -21.62
#